data_AF-A0A2G9MUI9-F1
#
_entry.id   AF-A0A2G9MUI9-F1
#
_cell.length_a   1.000
_cell.length_b   1.000
_cell.length_c   1.000
_cell.angle_alpha   90.00
_cell.angle_beta   90.00
_cell.angle_gamma   90.00
#
_symmetry.space_group_name_H-M   'P 1'
#
loop_
_entity.id
_entity.type
_entity.pdbx_description
1 polymer ?
#
loop_
_entity_poly.entity_id
_entity_poly.type
_entity_poly.pdbx_seq_one_letter_code
_entity_poly.pdbx_strand_id
1 'polypeptide(L)'
;KLFFPKYIDSVFYSQVFSLSLLWIVSIPADSYLAAKKKIKEQYVSNIAISIAQVVFLFIGITLGGLLGLIVARIATNVSNSILSIVLYNRASKNATAPADVS
;
A
#
# COMPACT_ATOMS: atom_id res chain seq x y z
N LYS A 1 -11.78 1.07 -33.66
CA LYS A 1 -11.47 2.52 -33.54
C LYS A 1 -12.73 3.41 -33.49
N LEU A 2 -13.92 2.90 -33.15
CA LEU A 2 -15.18 3.54 -33.54
C LEU A 2 -15.94 4.35 -32.47
N PHE A 3 -15.53 4.38 -31.20
CA PHE A 3 -16.29 5.15 -30.19
C PHE A 3 -15.51 6.23 -29.44
N PHE A 4 -14.19 6.12 -29.23
CA PHE A 4 -13.48 7.10 -28.39
C PHE A 4 -11.98 7.23 -28.74
N PRO A 5 -11.59 7.78 -29.92
CA PRO A 5 -10.20 7.91 -30.34
C PRO A 5 -9.36 8.88 -29.48
N LYS A 6 -10.01 9.74 -28.69
CA LYS A 6 -9.36 10.68 -27.76
C LYS A 6 -8.87 10.04 -26.45
N TYR A 7 -9.21 8.78 -26.20
CA TYR A 7 -8.93 8.08 -24.95
C TYR A 7 -7.94 6.93 -25.12
N ILE A 8 -7.26 6.85 -26.27
CA ILE A 8 -6.25 5.82 -26.52
C ILE A 8 -5.13 5.94 -25.48
N ASP A 9 -4.74 7.15 -25.11
CA ASP A 9 -3.76 7.38 -24.05
C ASP A 9 -4.28 6.88 -22.69
N SER A 10 -5.57 7.08 -22.39
CA SER A 10 -6.23 6.58 -21.16
C SER A 10 -6.14 5.07 -21.01
N VAL A 11 -6.13 4.31 -22.12
CA VAL A 11 -6.02 2.84 -22.06
C VAL A 11 -4.71 2.41 -21.39
N PHE A 12 -3.59 3.06 -21.74
CA PHE A 12 -2.30 2.76 -21.13
C PHE A 12 -2.30 3.08 -19.62
N TYR A 13 -2.82 4.25 -19.23
CA TYR A 13 -2.94 4.63 -17.83
C TYR A 13 -3.80 3.64 -17.02
N SER A 14 -4.94 3.20 -17.57
CA SER A 14 -5.81 2.22 -16.92
C SER A 14 -5.15 0.84 -16.80
N GLN A 15 -4.39 0.40 -17.80
CA GLN A 15 -3.62 -0.84 -17.73
C GLN A 15 -2.57 -0.79 -16.62
N VAL A 16 -1.78 0.28 -16.53
CA VAL A 16 -0.79 0.44 -15.46
C VAL A 16 -1.49 0.53 -14.09
N PHE A 17 -2.59 1.28 -14.00
CA PHE A 17 -3.34 1.40 -12.74
C PHE A 17 -3.95 0.08 -12.27
N SER A 18 -4.29 -0.84 -13.17
CA SER A 18 -4.82 -2.16 -12.80
C SER A 18 -3.86 -2.98 -11.92
N LEU A 19 -2.54 -2.72 -12.00
CA LEU A 19 -1.54 -3.32 -11.09
C LEU A 19 -1.81 -3.00 -9.62
N SER A 20 -2.47 -1.87 -9.33
CA SER A 20 -2.84 -1.52 -7.95
C SER A 20 -3.85 -2.49 -7.33
N LEU A 21 -4.63 -3.20 -8.15
CA LEU A 21 -5.63 -4.18 -7.68
C LEU A 21 -4.99 -5.40 -7.03
N LEU A 22 -3.75 -5.74 -7.40
CA LEU A 22 -3.04 -6.87 -6.80
C LEU A 22 -2.92 -6.73 -5.28
N TRP A 23 -2.92 -5.50 -4.77
CA TRP A 23 -2.70 -5.21 -3.35
C TRP A 23 -3.94 -5.30 -2.47
N ILE A 24 -5.11 -5.56 -3.05
CA ILE A 24 -6.34 -5.87 -2.30
C ILE A 24 -6.12 -7.06 -1.35
N VAL A 25 -5.17 -7.96 -1.66
CA VAL A 25 -4.79 -9.10 -0.81
C VAL A 25 -4.29 -8.69 0.58
N SER A 26 -3.86 -7.44 0.79
CA SER A 26 -3.37 -6.96 2.08
C SER A 26 -4.45 -6.53 3.07
N ILE A 27 -5.70 -6.34 2.62
CA ILE A 27 -6.82 -5.87 3.45
C ILE A 27 -7.08 -6.77 4.68
N PRO A 28 -7.08 -8.12 4.58
CA PRO A 28 -7.31 -9.00 5.73
C PRO A 28 -6.20 -8.91 6.79
N ALA A 29 -4.96 -8.65 6.38
CA ALA A 29 -3.83 -8.52 7.30
C ALA A 29 -3.96 -7.28 8.18
N ASP A 30 -4.37 -6.15 7.60
CA ASP A 30 -4.64 -4.91 8.34
C ASP A 30 -5.80 -5.07 9.33
N SER A 31 -6.87 -5.77 8.92
CA SER A 31 -8.02 -6.06 9.78
C SER A 31 -7.64 -6.94 10.98
N TYR A 32 -6.78 -7.95 10.78
CA TYR A 32 -6.27 -8.80 11.86
C TYR A 32 -5.39 -8.03 12.87
N LEU A 33 -4.52 -7.14 12.40
CA LEU A 33 -3.68 -6.29 13.24
C LEU A 33 -4.50 -5.31 14.09
N ALA A 34 -5.55 -4.73 13.51
CA ALA A 34 -6.51 -3.89 14.21
C ALA A 34 -7.27 -4.68 15.31
N ALA A 35 -7.72 -5.90 15.00
CA ALA A 35 -8.45 -6.77 15.94
C ALA A 35 -7.59 -7.22 17.13
N LYS A 36 -6.29 -7.45 16.94
CA LYS A 36 -5.33 -7.84 17.99
C LYS A 36 -4.92 -6.69 18.92
N LYS A 37 -5.54 -5.50 18.82
CA LYS A 37 -5.20 -4.29 19.62
C LYS A 37 -3.74 -3.85 19.53
N LYS A 38 -3.03 -4.15 18.43
CA LYS A 38 -1.69 -3.59 18.16
C LYS A 38 -1.75 -2.13 17.69
N ILE A 39 -2.51 -1.31 18.40
CA ILE A 39 -2.86 0.07 18.02
C ILE A 39 -1.61 0.93 17.85
N LYS A 40 -0.60 0.77 18.71
CA LYS A 40 0.63 1.57 18.65
C LYS A 40 1.47 1.27 17.40
N GLU A 41 1.69 -0.01 17.09
CA GLU A 41 2.43 -0.43 15.88
C GLU A 41 1.67 -0.04 14.60
N GLN A 42 0.33 -0.18 14.61
CA GLN A 42 -0.52 0.22 13.50
C GLN A 42 -0.50 1.74 13.28
N TYR A 43 -0.56 2.53 14.35
CA TYR A 43 -0.51 4.00 14.25
C TYR A 43 0.80 4.50 13.66
N VAL A 44 1.93 3.97 14.16
CA VAL A 44 3.26 4.34 13.63
C VAL A 44 3.35 3.98 12.15
N SER A 45 2.84 2.81 11.76
CA SER A 45 2.85 2.36 10.37
C SER A 45 1.96 3.21 9.49
N ASN A 46 0.72 3.50 9.90
CA ASN A 46 -0.20 4.37 9.17
C ASN A 46 0.37 5.79 8.97
N ILE A 47 1.02 6.35 9.99
CA ILE A 47 1.67 7.67 9.89
C ILE A 47 2.85 7.60 8.91
N ALA A 48 3.72 6.59 9.03
CA ALA A 48 4.86 6.41 8.13
C ALA A 48 4.41 6.25 6.67
N ILE A 49 3.38 5.44 6.42
CA ILE A 49 2.79 5.22 5.10
C ILE A 49 2.16 6.50 4.55
N SER A 50 1.45 7.26 5.38
CA SER A 50 0.86 8.54 4.96
C SER A 50 1.93 9.56 4.57
N ILE A 51 3.03 9.64 5.32
CA ILE A 51 4.17 10.50 4.99
C ILE A 51 4.83 10.03 3.68
N ALA A 52 5.10 8.73 3.56
CA ALA A 52 5.67 8.14 2.35
C ALA A 52 4.79 8.40 1.13
N GLN A 53 3.46 8.31 1.29
CA GLN A 53 2.50 8.61 0.24
C GLN A 53 2.62 10.06 -0.23
N VAL A 54 2.66 11.03 0.69
CA VAL A 54 2.79 12.45 0.33
C VAL A 54 4.11 12.69 -0.42
N VAL A 55 5.21 12.11 0.06
CA VAL A 55 6.53 12.24 -0.58
C VAL A 55 6.54 11.61 -1.97
N PHE A 56 6.04 10.37 -2.12
CA PHE A 56 5.99 9.70 -3.40
C PHE A 56 5.07 10.41 -4.39
N LEU A 57 3.90 10.88 -3.96
CA LEU A 57 3.01 11.64 -4.82
C LEU A 57 3.66 12.96 -5.27
N PHE A 58 4.30 13.68 -4.36
CA PHE A 58 4.98 14.93 -4.70
C PHE A 58 6.10 14.71 -5.73
N ILE A 59 6.99 13.76 -5.48
CA ILE A 59 8.09 13.41 -6.40
C ILE A 59 7.53 12.87 -7.74
N GLY A 60 6.53 11.99 -7.69
CA GLY A 60 5.93 11.40 -8.88
C GLY A 60 5.25 12.45 -9.77
N ILE A 61 4.44 13.32 -9.19
CA ILE A 61 3.76 14.39 -9.94
C ILE A 61 4.78 15.36 -10.54
N THR A 62 5.78 15.78 -9.77
CA THR A 62 6.77 16.76 -10.24
C THR A 62 7.68 16.23 -11.36
N LEU A 63 8.08 14.95 -11.32
CA LEU A 63 8.97 14.37 -12.32
C LEU A 63 8.25 13.78 -13.54
N GLY A 64 7.02 13.27 -13.36
CA GLY A 64 6.34 12.45 -14.37
C GLY A 64 4.87 12.78 -14.60
N GLY A 65 4.35 13.87 -14.03
CA GLY A 65 2.96 14.29 -14.19
C GLY A 65 1.98 13.18 -13.82
N LEU A 66 1.10 12.83 -14.75
CA LEU A 66 0.07 11.81 -14.54
C LEU A 66 0.64 10.39 -14.42
N LEU A 67 1.66 10.03 -15.20
CA LEU A 67 2.30 8.71 -15.06
C LEU A 67 3.01 8.59 -13.71
N GLY A 68 3.72 9.63 -13.31
CA GLY A 68 4.40 9.65 -12.03
C GLY A 68 3.43 9.60 -10.85
N LEU A 69 2.23 10.19 -10.97
CA LEU A 69 1.14 10.01 -10.00
C LEU A 69 0.73 8.53 -9.87
N ILE A 70 0.55 7.83 -10.98
CA ILE A 70 0.16 6.41 -10.97
C ILE A 70 1.28 5.55 -10.38
N VAL A 71 2.53 5.77 -10.78
CA VAL A 71 3.68 5.04 -10.23
C VAL A 71 3.83 5.30 -8.73
N ALA A 72 3.67 6.54 -8.27
CA ALA A 72 3.68 6.89 -6.86
C ALA A 72 2.56 6.19 -6.07
N ARG A 73 1.37 6.08 -6.67
CA ARG A 73 0.24 5.36 -6.09
C ARG A 73 0.56 3.88 -5.93
N ILE A 74 1.14 3.26 -6.95
CA ILE A 74 1.57 1.85 -6.92
C ILE A 74 2.64 1.67 -5.83
N ALA A 75 3.67 2.50 -5.80
CA ALA A 75 4.75 2.44 -4.81
C ALA A 75 4.25 2.58 -3.36
N THR A 76 3.31 3.50 -3.13
CA THR A 76 2.67 3.68 -1.82
C THR A 76 1.92 2.42 -1.40
N ASN A 77 1.11 1.87 -2.31
CA ASN A 77 0.37 0.65 -2.02
C ASN A 77 1.36 -0.50 -1.72
N VAL A 78 2.47 -0.63 -2.49
CA VAL A 78 3.49 -1.69 -2.28
C VAL A 78 4.06 -1.57 -0.87
N SER A 79 4.42 -0.36 -0.49
CA SER A 79 5.01 -0.06 0.82
C SER A 79 4.05 -0.42 1.95
N ASN A 80 2.76 -0.12 1.79
CA ASN A 80 1.72 -0.50 2.75
C ASN A 80 1.62 -2.03 2.87
N SER A 81 1.47 -2.74 1.75
CA SER A 81 1.36 -4.20 1.74
C SER A 81 2.56 -4.89 2.39
N ILE A 82 3.79 -4.44 2.11
CA ILE A 82 4.99 -4.99 2.73
C ILE A 82 4.97 -4.78 4.24
N LEU A 83 4.65 -3.56 4.69
CA LEU A 83 4.54 -3.24 6.12
C LEU A 83 3.50 -4.11 6.82
N SER A 84 2.31 -4.25 6.25
CA SER A 84 1.24 -5.09 6.80
C SER A 84 1.65 -6.55 6.91
N ILE A 85 2.32 -7.12 5.91
CA ILE A 85 2.82 -8.50 5.93
C ILE A 85 3.93 -8.68 6.97
N VAL A 86 4.88 -7.74 7.05
CA VAL A 86 5.96 -7.79 8.04
C VAL A 86 5.40 -7.70 9.46
N LEU A 87 4.46 -6.80 9.71
CA LEU A 87 3.79 -6.68 11.01
C LEU A 87 2.97 -7.91 11.34
N TYR A 88 2.24 -8.48 10.38
CA TYR A 88 1.51 -9.73 10.55
C TYR A 88 2.45 -10.87 10.96
N ASN A 89 3.57 -11.05 10.25
CA ASN A 89 4.55 -12.10 10.54
C ASN A 89 5.19 -11.91 11.93
N ARG A 90 5.52 -10.67 12.31
CA ARG A 90 6.04 -10.36 13.65
C ARG A 90 4.98 -10.60 14.73
N ALA A 91 3.74 -10.20 14.50
CA ALA A 91 2.64 -10.42 15.43
C ALA A 91 2.31 -11.92 15.60
N SER A 92 2.39 -12.69 14.52
CA SER A 92 2.19 -14.15 14.53
C SER A 92 3.30 -14.88 15.30
N LYS A 93 4.58 -14.52 15.08
CA LYS A 93 5.71 -15.05 15.85
C LYS A 93 5.61 -14.73 17.34
N ASN A 94 5.21 -13.52 17.69
CA ASN A 94 5.05 -13.14 19.11
C ASN A 94 3.85 -13.84 19.77
N ALA A 95 2.85 -14.29 19.00
CA ALA A 95 1.73 -15.06 19.52
C ALA A 95 2.04 -16.56 19.71
N THR A 96 3.14 -17.04 19.12
CA THR A 96 3.61 -18.44 19.20
C THR A 96 4.86 -18.59 20.07
N ALA A 97 5.49 -17.49 20.49
CA ALA A 97 6.48 -17.49 21.56
C ALA A 97 5.77 -17.80 22.89
N PRO A 98 6.26 -18.78 23.69
CA PRO A 98 5.64 -19.13 24.95
C PRO A 98 5.61 -17.90 25.87
N ALA A 99 4.45 -17.68 26.49
CA ALA A 99 4.26 -16.71 27.56
C ALA A 99 4.97 -17.20 28.82
N ASP A 100 6.30 -17.09 28.84
CA ASP A 100 7.19 -17.31 30.00
C ASP A 100 8.55 -16.73 29.57
N VAL A 101 9.12 -15.65 30.12
CA VAL A 101 9.42 -15.39 31.52
C VAL A 101 9.55 -13.86 31.72
N SER A 102 8.74 -13.26 32.59
CA SER A 102 9.10 -12.11 33.46
C SER A 102 7.99 -11.83 34.45
#